data_AF-A0A0C9SKB8-F1
#
_entry.id   AF-A0A0C9SKB8-F1
#
_cell.length_a   1.000
_cell.length_b   1.000
_cell.length_c   1.000
_cell.angle_alpha   90.00
_cell.angle_beta   90.00
_cell.angle_gamma   90.00
#
_symmetry.space_group_name_H-M   'P 1'
#
loop_
_entity.id
_entity.type
_entity.pdbx_description
1 polymer ?
#
loop_
_entity_poly.entity_id
_entity_poly.type
_entity_poly.pdbx_seq_one_letter_code
_entity_poly.pdbx_strand_id
1 'polypeptide(L)'
;MNARALKKRIRDRLRQRKFELERLEREYRNTVNEKNLRSHAKDRVKSREPGIVSLTRSYNALCEQLASLIRKGKALPGAVPPTPIDREGLFKLDVDDDIWQDIGLDE
;
A
#
# COMPACT_ATOMS: atom_id res chain seq x y z
N MET A 1 -7.91 10.70 -10.91
CA MET A 1 -7.72 9.51 -10.03
C MET A 1 -8.35 9.80 -8.69
N ASN A 2 -9.15 8.88 -8.15
CA ASN A 2 -9.78 9.03 -6.84
C ASN A 2 -8.84 8.47 -5.74
N ALA A 3 -8.57 9.25 -4.69
CA ALA A 3 -7.69 8.86 -3.58
C ALA A 3 -8.15 7.56 -2.90
N ARG A 4 -9.47 7.38 -2.71
CA ARG A 4 -10.06 6.16 -2.14
C ARG A 4 -9.80 4.93 -3.02
N ALA A 5 -9.93 5.09 -4.34
CA ALA A 5 -9.66 4.01 -5.30
C ALA A 5 -8.17 3.61 -5.30
N LEU A 6 -7.27 4.59 -5.19
CA LEU A 6 -5.83 4.33 -5.05
C LEU A 6 -5.52 3.60 -3.74
N LYS A 7 -6.12 4.03 -2.63
CA LYS A 7 -5.92 3.39 -1.33
C LYS A 7 -6.41 1.94 -1.32
N LYS A 8 -7.58 1.65 -1.91
CA LYS A 8 -8.06 0.27 -2.12
C LYS A 8 -7.07 -0.57 -2.94
N ARG A 9 -6.57 0.00 -4.04
CA ARG A 9 -5.57 -0.69 -4.89
C ARG A 9 -4.25 -0.97 -4.16
N ILE A 10 -3.80 -0.06 -3.30
CA ILE A 10 -2.61 -0.27 -2.47
C ILE A 10 -2.86 -1.42 -1.49
N ARG A 11 -4.00 -1.40 -0.76
CA ARG A 11 -4.41 -2.48 0.15
C ARG A 11 -4.44 -3.85 -0.53
N ASP A 12 -5.06 -3.95 -1.70
CA ASP A 12 -5.15 -5.21 -2.44
C ASP A 12 -3.78 -5.76 -2.84
N ARG A 13 -2.87 -4.88 -3.33
CA ARG A 13 -1.51 -5.30 -3.71
C ARG A 13 -0.67 -5.73 -2.52
N LEU A 14 -0.81 -5.04 -1.39
CA LEU A 14 -0.14 -5.41 -0.15
C LEU A 14 -0.60 -6.78 0.36
N ARG A 15 -1.92 -7.01 0.37
CA ARG A 15 -2.52 -8.29 0.73
C ARG A 15 -2.04 -9.41 -0.20
N GLN A 16 -2.06 -9.18 -1.52
CA GLN A 16 -1.58 -10.14 -2.49
C GLN A 16 -0.10 -10.50 -2.25
N ARG A 17 0.76 -9.51 -2.04
CA ARG A 17 2.18 -9.73 -1.70
C ARG A 17 2.34 -10.57 -0.43
N LYS A 18 1.58 -10.29 0.63
CA LYS A 18 1.62 -11.04 1.88
C LYS A 18 1.27 -12.51 1.66
N PHE A 19 0.17 -12.80 0.98
CA PHE A 19 -0.24 -14.17 0.68
C PHE A 19 0.75 -14.91 -0.23
N GLU A 20 1.35 -14.22 -1.20
CA GLU A 20 2.39 -14.81 -2.05
C GLU A 20 3.65 -15.17 -1.25
N LEU A 21 4.06 -14.33 -0.29
CA LEU A 21 5.16 -14.63 0.62
C LEU A 21 4.85 -15.79 1.56
N GLU A 22 3.69 -15.78 2.22
CA GLU A 22 3.28 -16.87 3.12
C GLU A 22 3.18 -18.21 2.38
N ARG A 23 2.67 -18.19 1.14
CA ARG A 23 2.63 -19.38 0.30
C ARG A 23 4.04 -19.90 0.01
N LEU A 24 4.97 -19.00 -0.35
CA LEU A 24 6.37 -19.35 -0.61
C LEU A 24 7.06 -19.88 0.65
N GLU A 25 6.76 -19.34 1.84
CA GLU A 25 7.27 -19.84 3.12
C GLU A 25 6.72 -21.22 3.49
N ARG A 26 5.45 -21.50 3.21
CA ARG A 26 4.86 -22.84 3.42
C ARG A 26 5.48 -23.85 2.46
N GLU A 27 5.62 -23.50 1.19
CA GLU A 27 6.30 -24.32 0.18
C GLU A 27 7.77 -24.57 0.58
N TYR A 28 8.45 -23.57 1.17
CA TYR A 28 9.81 -23.71 1.71
C TYR A 28 9.93 -24.75 2.83
N ARG A 29 8.95 -24.85 3.73
CA ARG A 29 8.94 -25.86 4.80
C ARG A 29 8.65 -27.28 4.27
N ASN A 30 7.90 -27.38 3.17
CA ASN A 30 7.39 -28.66 2.67
C ASN A 30 8.31 -29.33 1.64
N THR A 31 9.21 -28.61 0.98
CA THR A 31 10.16 -29.19 0.02
C THR A 31 11.58 -28.78 0.37
N VAL A 32 12.55 -29.70 0.39
CA VAL A 32 13.97 -29.37 0.67
C VAL A 32 14.74 -29.04 -0.62
N ASN A 33 14.23 -29.44 -1.80
CA ASN A 33 15.09 -29.63 -2.99
C ASN A 33 14.86 -28.69 -4.20
N GLU A 34 14.03 -27.64 -4.09
CA GLU A 34 13.56 -26.88 -5.26
C GLU A 34 14.13 -25.45 -5.37
N LYS A 35 15.46 -25.29 -5.30
CA LYS A 35 16.14 -23.98 -5.19
C LYS A 35 15.86 -22.98 -6.34
N ASN A 36 15.77 -23.44 -7.59
CA ASN A 36 15.65 -22.55 -8.77
C ASN A 36 14.25 -21.96 -8.94
N LEU A 37 13.20 -22.76 -8.76
CA LEU A 37 11.81 -22.28 -8.79
C LEU A 37 11.57 -21.22 -7.70
N ARG A 38 12.24 -21.38 -6.54
CA ARG A 38 12.17 -20.46 -5.39
C ARG A 38 12.81 -19.10 -5.66
N SER A 39 13.97 -19.06 -6.33
CA SER A 39 14.61 -17.78 -6.68
C SER A 39 13.66 -16.95 -7.55
N HIS A 40 13.15 -17.56 -8.62
CA HIS A 40 12.24 -16.89 -9.53
C HIS A 40 10.94 -16.42 -8.87
N ALA A 41 10.38 -17.20 -7.94
CA ALA A 41 9.19 -16.79 -7.20
C ALA A 41 9.47 -15.61 -6.24
N LYS A 42 10.59 -15.63 -5.51
CA LYS A 42 11.00 -14.52 -4.63
C LYS A 42 11.31 -13.25 -5.42
N ASP A 43 11.97 -13.37 -6.56
CA ASP A 43 12.30 -12.25 -7.45
C ASP A 43 11.04 -11.65 -8.10
N ARG A 44 10.04 -12.49 -8.42
CA ARG A 44 8.72 -12.01 -8.87
C ARG A 44 7.98 -11.23 -7.80
N VAL A 45 8.07 -11.63 -6.53
CA VAL A 45 7.45 -10.87 -5.42
C VAL A 45 8.16 -9.53 -5.24
N LYS A 46 9.50 -9.53 -5.19
CA LYS A 46 10.29 -8.30 -5.03
C LYS A 46 10.10 -7.31 -6.18
N SER A 47 9.99 -7.79 -7.42
CA SER A 47 9.79 -6.91 -8.58
C SER A 47 8.45 -6.16 -8.57
N ARG A 48 7.48 -6.57 -7.73
CA ARG A 48 6.19 -5.88 -7.58
C ARG A 48 6.21 -4.77 -6.54
N GLU A 49 7.19 -4.75 -5.64
CA GLU A 49 7.35 -3.74 -4.58
C GLU A 49 7.47 -2.31 -5.13
N PRO A 50 8.27 -2.03 -6.18
CA PRO A 50 8.34 -0.69 -6.77
C PRO A 50 6.98 -0.18 -7.26
N GLY A 51 6.12 -1.07 -7.76
CA GLY A 51 4.77 -0.73 -8.19
C GLY A 51 3.84 -0.33 -7.03
N ILE A 52 4.04 -0.89 -5.85
CA ILE A 52 3.31 -0.53 -4.62
C ILE A 52 3.82 0.82 -4.09
N VAL A 53 5.14 1.00 -4.07
CA VAL A 53 5.78 2.28 -3.67
C VAL A 53 5.33 3.42 -4.58
N SER A 54 5.28 3.19 -5.90
CA SER A 54 4.81 4.20 -6.87
C SER A 54 3.36 4.63 -6.62
N LEU A 55 2.45 3.66 -6.37
CA LEU A 55 1.05 3.97 -6.03
C LEU A 55 0.94 4.75 -4.72
N THR A 56 1.73 4.38 -3.72
CA THR A 56 1.77 5.06 -2.41
C THR A 56 2.24 6.50 -2.58
N ARG A 57 3.27 6.74 -3.40
CA ARG A 57 3.74 8.08 -3.74
C ARG A 57 2.64 8.91 -4.42
N SER A 58 1.91 8.33 -5.38
CA SER A 58 0.79 9.03 -6.03
C SER A 58 -0.33 9.38 -5.05
N TYR A 59 -0.64 8.48 -4.11
CA TYR A 59 -1.63 8.74 -3.08
C TYR A 59 -1.20 9.86 -2.12
N ASN A 60 0.03 9.82 -1.61
CA ASN A 60 0.55 10.85 -0.71
C ASN A 60 0.58 12.23 -1.39
N ALA A 61 0.96 12.29 -2.67
CA ALA A 61 0.91 13.53 -3.45
C ALA A 61 -0.52 14.09 -3.58
N LEU A 62 -1.54 13.24 -3.69
CA LEU A 62 -2.94 13.68 -3.66
C LEU A 62 -3.36 14.18 -2.28
N CYS A 63 -2.89 13.55 -1.19
CA CYS A 63 -3.16 14.01 0.17
C CYS A 63 -2.59 15.42 0.38
N GLU A 64 -1.37 15.69 -0.08
CA GLU A 64 -0.74 17.01 -0.04
C GLU A 64 -1.53 18.06 -0.85
N GLN A 65 -2.01 17.68 -2.04
CA GLN A 65 -2.85 18.56 -2.87
C GLN A 65 -4.16 18.92 -2.18
N LEU A 66 -4.84 17.93 -1.57
CA LEU A 66 -6.08 18.14 -0.83
C LEU A 66 -5.85 19.02 0.41
N ALA A 67 -4.79 18.76 1.18
CA ALA A 67 -4.40 19.60 2.31
C ALA A 67 -4.09 21.05 1.89
N SER A 68 -3.45 21.23 0.73
CA SER A 68 -3.19 22.56 0.17
C SER A 68 -4.47 23.30 -0.22
N LEU A 69 -5.45 22.60 -0.81
CA LEU A 69 -6.75 23.19 -1.16
C LEU A 69 -7.56 23.59 0.08
N ILE A 70 -7.56 22.76 1.12
CA ILE A 70 -8.19 23.05 2.41
C ILE A 70 -7.55 24.29 3.03
N ARG A 71 -6.21 24.35 3.09
CA ARG A 71 -5.48 25.51 3.63
C ARG A 71 -5.76 26.81 2.86
N LYS A 72 -6.01 26.71 1.55
CA LYS A 72 -6.37 27.85 0.69
C LYS A 72 -7.85 28.26 0.79
N GLY A 73 -8.65 27.60 1.63
CA GLY A 73 -10.08 27.89 1.79
C GLY A 73 -10.92 27.50 0.57
N LYS A 74 -10.41 26.61 -0.30
CA LYS A 74 -11.11 26.14 -1.52
C LYS A 74 -11.88 24.84 -1.32
N ALA A 75 -11.86 24.30 -0.11
CA ALA A 75 -12.58 23.09 0.26
C ALA A 75 -13.89 23.43 0.99
N LEU A 76 -14.77 22.44 1.07
CA LEU A 76 -16.01 22.57 1.84
C LEU A 76 -15.71 22.82 3.33
N PRO A 77 -16.54 23.60 4.05
CA PRO A 77 -16.41 23.77 5.49
C PRO A 77 -16.41 22.40 6.19
N GLY A 78 -15.42 22.16 7.06
CA GLY A 78 -15.25 20.88 7.75
C GLY A 78 -14.51 19.80 6.96
N ALA A 79 -14.03 20.08 5.74
CA ALA A 79 -13.23 19.14 4.97
C ALA A 79 -11.90 18.81 5.70
N VAL A 80 -11.67 17.52 5.93
CA VAL A 80 -10.45 17.00 6.57
C VAL A 80 -9.57 16.37 5.49
N PRO A 81 -8.26 16.69 5.43
CA PRO A 81 -7.38 16.05 4.46
C PRO A 81 -7.18 14.57 4.82
N PRO A 82 -7.07 13.67 3.82
CA PRO A 82 -6.76 12.29 4.08
C PRO A 82 -5.35 12.11 4.63
N THR A 83 -5.19 11.13 5.52
CA THR A 83 -3.89 10.80 6.13
C THR A 83 -2.95 10.22 5.07
N PRO A 84 -1.73 10.79 4.89
CA PRO A 84 -0.70 10.17 4.07
C PRO A 84 -0.31 8.80 4.63
N ILE A 85 0.14 7.90 3.76
CA ILE A 85 0.61 6.58 4.16
C ILE A 85 2.12 6.66 4.43
N ASP A 86 2.56 6.19 5.59
CA ASP A 86 3.98 6.00 5.84
C ASP A 86 4.56 4.94 4.89
N ARG A 87 5.71 5.28 4.32
CA ARG A 87 6.46 4.39 3.42
C ARG A 87 7.39 3.50 4.23
N GLU A 88 7.85 3.97 5.39
CA GLU A 88 8.59 3.16 6.34
C GLU A 88 7.62 2.15 6.95
N GLY A 89 7.98 0.86 6.95
CA GLY A 89 7.08 -0.16 7.48
C GLY A 89 5.88 -0.56 6.61
N LEU A 90 5.62 0.09 5.46
CA LEU A 90 4.49 -0.22 4.54
C LEU A 90 4.28 -1.71 4.24
N PHE A 91 5.38 -2.48 4.22
CA PHE A 91 5.40 -3.89 3.90
C PHE A 91 5.24 -4.83 5.11
N LYS A 92 5.27 -4.29 6.34
CA LYS A 92 5.05 -5.02 7.59
C LYS A 92 3.57 -5.28 7.83
N LEU A 93 2.69 -4.39 7.34
CA LEU A 93 1.24 -4.48 7.47
C LEU A 93 0.83 -4.60 8.93
N ASP A 94 1.31 -3.66 9.74
CA ASP A 94 0.92 -3.58 11.14
C ASP A 94 -0.54 -3.15 11.25
N VAL A 95 -1.16 -3.46 12.38
CA VAL A 95 -2.57 -3.14 12.65
C VAL A 95 -2.79 -1.63 12.77
N ASP A 96 -1.76 -0.90 13.17
CA ASP A 96 -1.81 0.55 13.39
C ASP A 96 -1.41 1.36 12.14
N ASP A 97 -1.07 0.71 11.02
CA ASP A 97 -0.63 1.40 9.81
C ASP A 97 -1.76 2.30 9.22
N ASP A 98 -1.41 3.53 8.82
CA ASP A 98 -2.33 4.52 8.21
C ASP A 98 -3.11 4.01 6.99
N ILE A 99 -2.59 2.95 6.34
CA ILE A 99 -3.25 2.26 5.24
C ILE A 99 -4.64 1.74 5.61
N TRP A 100 -4.93 1.52 6.90
CA TRP A 100 -6.22 1.03 7.40
C TRP A 100 -7.21 2.15 7.73
N GLN A 101 -6.77 3.41 7.88
CA GLN A 101 -7.61 4.53 8.35
C GLN A 101 -8.25 5.33 7.21
N ASP A 102 -9.55 5.22 6.96
CA ASP A 102 -10.22 5.92 5.85
C ASP A 102 -10.62 7.39 6.17
N ILE A 103 -9.89 8.05 7.08
CA ILE A 103 -10.08 9.45 7.48
C ILE A 103 -9.95 10.37 6.25
N GLY A 104 -10.90 11.29 6.08
CA GLY A 104 -10.91 12.25 4.96
C GLY A 104 -11.16 11.59 3.58
N LEU A 105 -11.55 10.32 3.55
CA LEU A 105 -11.86 9.55 2.34
C LEU A 105 -13.31 8.99 2.32
N ASP A 106 -14.04 9.10 3.42
CA ASP A 106 -15.48 8.86 3.49
C ASP A 106 -16.28 10.18 3.37
N GLU A 107 -17.56 10.03 3.04
CA GLU A 107 -18.50 11.05 2.56
C GLU A 107 -18.80 12.19 3.56
#